data_AF-A0A2W6X2G4-F1
#
_entry.id   AF-A0A2W6X2G4-F1
#
_cell.length_a   1.000
_cell.length_b   1.000
_cell.length_c   1.000
_cell.angle_alpha   90.00
_cell.angle_beta   90.00
_cell.angle_gamma   90.00
#
_symmetry.space_group_name_H-M   'P 1'
#
loop_
_entity.id
_entity.type
_entity.pdbx_description
1 polymer ?
#
loop_
_entity_poly.entity_id
_entity_poly.type
_entity_poly.pdbx_seq_one_letter_code
_entity_poly.pdbx_strand_id
1 'polypeptide(L)' 'MPEDVENALLRFQSFLARYTMGEIIDQRSGFTVNDARLLIGEIEVAAQHRLHERPDRYS' A
#
# COMPACT_ATOMS: atom_id res chain seq x y z
N MET A 1 -11.68 -2.97 0.70
CA MET A 1 -11.10 -2.18 -0.42
C MET A 1 -11.81 -2.58 -1.71
N PRO A 2 -11.77 -1.83 -2.82
CA PRO A 2 -11.97 -2.45 -4.13
C PRO A 2 -11.02 -3.65 -4.21
N GLU A 3 -11.53 -4.84 -4.50
CA GLU A 3 -10.79 -6.11 -4.47
C GLU A 3 -9.45 -6.03 -5.24
N ASP A 4 -9.42 -5.23 -6.31
CA ASP A 4 -8.22 -4.96 -7.11
C ASP A 4 -7.09 -4.26 -6.34
N VAL A 5 -7.41 -3.34 -5.44
CA VAL A 5 -6.43 -2.58 -4.65
C VAL A 5 -5.80 -3.47 -3.59
N GLU A 6 -6.62 -4.30 -2.94
CA GLU A 6 -6.15 -5.25 -1.93
C GLU A 6 -5.23 -6.31 -2.56
N ASN A 7 -5.65 -6.87 -3.71
CA ASN A 7 -4.83 -7.80 -4.47
C ASN A 7 -3.52 -7.15 -4.97
N ALA A 8 -3.54 -5.87 -5.36
CA ALA A 8 -2.33 -5.14 -5.74
C ALA A 8 -1.36 -4.95 -4.57
N LEU A 9 -1.88 -4.61 -3.38
CA LEU A 9 -1.06 -4.47 -2.17
C LEU A 9 -0.43 -5.80 -1.75
N LEU A 10 -1.17 -6.91 -1.81
CA LEU A 10 -0.62 -8.24 -1.49
C LEU A 10 0.54 -8.62 -2.42
N ARG A 11 0.40 -8.36 -3.73
CA ARG A 11 1.48 -8.59 -4.70
C ARG A 11 2.68 -7.69 -4.40
N PHE A 12 2.44 -6.44 -4.03
CA PHE A 12 3.51 -5.49 -3.74
C PHE A 12 4.26 -5.85 -2.44
N GLN A 13 3.54 -6.21 -1.38
CA GLN A 13 4.13 -6.70 -0.14
C GLN A 13 4.98 -7.97 -0.37
N SER A 14 4.48 -8.90 -1.20
CA SER A 14 5.23 -10.11 -1.59
C SER A 14 6.49 -9.80 -2.40
N PHE A 15 6.46 -8.75 -3.24
CA PHE A 15 7.63 -8.25 -3.94
C PHE A 15 8.66 -7.67 -2.95
N LEU A 16 8.22 -6.85 -1.98
CA LEU A 16 9.08 -6.24 -0.97
C LEU A 16 9.72 -7.26 -0.01
N ALA A 17 9.08 -8.40 0.22
CA ALA A 17 9.61 -9.48 1.08
C ALA A 17 10.95 -10.07 0.57
N ARG A 18 11.33 -9.79 -0.68
CA ARG A 18 12.61 -10.20 -1.28
C ARG A 18 13.78 -9.31 -0.88
N TYR A 19 13.51 -8.15 -0.30
CA TYR A 19 14.50 -7.14 0.04
C TYR A 19 14.72 -7.09 1.56
N THR A 20 15.94 -6.77 1.97
CA THR A 20 16.25 -6.54 3.39
C THR A 20 15.82 -5.14 3.83
N MET A 21 15.59 -4.98 5.13
CA MET A 21 15.24 -3.66 5.72
C MET A 21 16.34 -2.63 5.40
N GLY A 22 15.95 -1.50 4.80
CA GLY A 22 16.86 -0.41 4.43
C GLY A 22 17.53 -0.54 3.06
N GLU A 23 17.24 -1.60 2.29
CA GLU A 23 17.71 -1.68 0.90
C GLU A 23 17.08 -0.62 0.00
N ILE A 24 17.84 -0.19 -1.00
CA ILE A 24 17.39 0.69 -2.07
C ILE A 24 16.76 -0.17 -3.17
N ILE A 25 15.49 0.09 -3.47
CA ILE A 25 14.72 -0.57 -4.54
C ILE A 25 15.02 0.09 -5.89
N ASP A 26 15.09 1.43 -5.92
CA ASP A 26 15.47 2.19 -7.11
C ASP A 26 16.62 3.17 -6.80
N GLN A 27 17.78 2.89 -7.39
CA GLN A 27 18.99 3.69 -7.22
C GLN A 27 18.87 5.10 -7.81
N ARG A 28 18.04 5.29 -8.84
CA ARG A 28 17.92 6.59 -9.50
C ARG A 28 17.14 7.59 -8.65
N SER A 29 16.06 7.15 -8.02
CA SER A 29 15.26 7.98 -7.12
C SER A 29 15.73 7.93 -5.67
N GLY A 30 16.54 6.94 -5.31
CA GLY A 30 16.91 6.65 -3.92
C GLY A 30 15.78 5.97 -3.14
N PHE A 31 14.73 5.49 -3.82
CA PHE A 31 13.56 4.89 -3.20
C PHE A 31 13.92 3.60 -2.47
N THR A 32 13.59 3.53 -1.18
CA THR A 32 13.96 2.46 -0.27
C THR A 32 12.79 1.54 0.07
N VAL A 33 13.11 0.39 0.68
CA VAL A 33 12.12 -0.50 1.28
C VAL A 33 11.28 0.21 2.36
N ASN A 34 11.86 1.19 3.07
CA ASN A 34 11.12 1.96 4.07
C ASN A 34 10.08 2.87 3.42
N ASP A 35 10.44 3.55 2.33
CA ASP A 35 9.50 4.39 1.57
C ASP A 35 8.33 3.56 1.03
N ALA A 36 8.62 2.36 0.53
CA ALA A 36 7.60 1.42 0.07
C ALA A 36 6.63 0.99 1.19
N ARG A 37 7.14 0.75 2.40
CA ARG A 37 6.32 0.39 3.57
C ARG A 37 5.45 1.56 4.03
N LEU A 38 5.98 2.79 4.00
CA LEU A 38 5.21 3.99 4.31
C LEU A 38 4.05 4.16 3.33
N LEU A 39 4.30 4.02 2.03
CA LEU A 39 3.26 4.10 0.99
C LEU A 39 2.15 3.06 1.18
N ILE A 40 2.50 1.82 1.55
CA ILE A 40 1.50 0.79 1.87
C ILE A 40 0.57 1.27 2.99
N GLY A 41 1.13 1.78 4.09
CA GLY A 41 0.35 2.30 5.21
C GLY A 41 -0.56 3.47 4.81
N GLU A 42 -0.06 4.41 4.00
CA GLU A 42 -0.85 5.53 3.49
C GLU A 42 -2.04 5.07 2.63
N ILE A 43 -1.82 4.07 1.76
CA ILE A 43 -2.89 3.50 0.91
C ILE A 43 -3.93 2.77 1.77
N GLU A 44 -3.50 2.02 2.78
CA GLU A 44 -4.39 1.32 3.71
C GLU A 44 -5.28 2.29 4.47
N VAL A 45 -4.68 3.35 5.04
CA VAL A 45 -5.41 4.43 5.74
C VAL A 45 -6.40 5.11 4.78
N ALA A 46 -5.95 5.53 3.60
CA ALA A 46 -6.83 6.19 2.61
C ALA A 46 -7.97 5.28 2.13
N ALA A 47 -7.75 3.97 2.05
CA ALA A 47 -8.81 3.02 1.72
C ALA A 47 -9.82 2.84 2.86
N GLN A 48 -9.38 2.83 4.11
CA GLN A 48 -10.27 2.78 5.26
C GLN A 48 -11.14 4.03 5.33
N HIS A 49 -10.59 5.23 5.09
CA HIS A 49 -11.37 6.46 5.03
C HIS A 49 -12.47 6.41 3.97
N ARG A 50 -12.17 5.90 2.77
CA ARG A 50 -13.16 5.73 1.68
C ARG A 50 -14.29 4.75 2.00
N LEU A 51 -14.05 3.75 2.86
CA LEU A 51 -15.09 2.85 3.34
C LEU A 51 -16.00 3.55 4.36
N HIS A 52 -15.44 4.40 5.23
CA HIS A 52 -16.20 5.16 6.23
C HIS A 52 -16.99 6.33 5.64
N GLU A 53 -16.52 6.94 4.55
CA GLU A 53 -17.23 8.03 3.84
C GLU A 53 -18.40 7.55 2.96
N ARG A 54 -18.73 6.26 2.98
CA ARG A 54 -19.97 5.71 2.40
C ARG A 54 -20.99 5.29 3.48
N PRO A 55 -21.46 6.19 4.37
CA PRO A 55 -22.70 5.93 5.09
C PRO A 55 -23.87 6.09 4.10
N ASP A 56 -24.81 5.16 4.13
CA ASP A 56 -26.15 5.26 3.54
C ASP A 56 -26.27 5.19 2.00
N ARG A 57 -26.36 3.95 1.50
CA ARG A 57 -27.19 3.61 0.33
C ARG A 57 -28.00 2.33 0.55
N TYR A 58 -28.71 2.27 1.67
CA TYR A 58 -29.92 1.46 1.80
C TYR A 58 -30.88 2.20 2.73
N SER A 59 -31.75 3.02 2.12
CA SER A 59 -33.09 3.32 2.64
C SER A 59 -34.07 2.28 2.09
#